data_AF-A0A538LJX8-F1
#
_entry.id   AF-A0A538LJX8-F1
#
_cell.length_a   1.000
_cell.length_b   1.000
_cell.length_c   1.000
_cell.angle_alpha   90.00
_cell.angle_beta   90.00
_cell.angle_gamma   90.00
#
_symmetry.space_group_name_H-M   'P 1'
#
loop_
_entity.id
_entity.type
_entity.pdbx_description
1 polymer ?
#
loop_
_entity_poly.entity_id
_entity_poly.type
_entity_poly.pdbx_seq_one_letter_code
_entity_poly.pdbx_strand_id
1 'polypeptide(L)'
;MPAHCPYGHPAEPGDAFCQECGAAVDRRAHQLAVAGPPAQLPGAPAATAAAPAAAASATWQALAALPGPTPRPLPGPVAPGPSPAGPGGVVAQPGARRTGSWGSGARAAAVVAVLLVLGAAGLGVYAGATGGRTQGSALSSMPGAVVPSASRRATNPSSGRPGSVPSTTFPSTTEPPSTTVPPPSVPPATAPAAPAASALPGLGSLAGDWTGHGGGVHISADGQGQATFRAYRFCADNPTPPCDAVNGNTIVDGGHAQFSLTAAGAPGNATGRVTSSNDPQAFQPGFVMTVTFAPGDVMLVSSSPTAQRVAYCGPRAAAGACGA
;
A
#
# COMPACT_ATOMS: atom_id res chain seq x y z
N MET A 1 -13.29 -14.97 -24.05
CA MET A 1 -12.35 -15.17 -22.93
C MET A 1 -12.39 -13.90 -22.11
N PRO A 2 -12.73 -13.93 -20.81
CA PRO A 2 -12.66 -12.74 -19.97
C PRO A 2 -11.23 -12.21 -19.93
N ALA A 3 -11.06 -10.91 -20.09
CA ALA A 3 -9.76 -10.26 -19.93
C ALA A 3 -9.37 -10.34 -18.46
N HIS A 4 -8.09 -10.54 -18.18
CA HIS A 4 -7.58 -10.47 -16.82
C HIS A 4 -6.50 -9.39 -16.77
N CYS A 5 -6.45 -8.62 -15.69
CA CYS A 5 -5.36 -7.68 -15.49
C CYS A 5 -4.05 -8.45 -15.18
N PRO A 6 -2.88 -7.77 -15.13
CA PRO A 6 -1.59 -8.41 -14.83
C PRO A 6 -1.55 -9.16 -13.49
N TYR A 7 -2.51 -8.89 -12.61
CA TYR A 7 -2.66 -9.48 -11.29
C TYR A 7 -3.76 -10.55 -11.21
N GLY A 8 -4.36 -10.93 -12.34
CA GLY A 8 -5.31 -12.05 -12.41
C GLY A 8 -6.75 -11.71 -12.02
N HIS A 9 -7.08 -10.43 -11.82
CA HIS A 9 -8.47 -10.00 -11.59
C HIS A 9 -9.25 -9.99 -12.90
N PRO A 10 -10.54 -10.39 -12.90
CA PRO A 10 -11.39 -10.27 -14.07
C PRO A 10 -11.57 -8.80 -14.45
N ALA A 11 -11.41 -8.48 -15.73
CA ALA A 11 -11.64 -7.16 -16.30
C ALA A 11 -12.75 -7.24 -17.36
N GLU A 12 -13.66 -6.27 -17.37
CA GLU A 12 -14.67 -6.21 -18.43
C GLU A 12 -14.02 -5.85 -19.78
N PRO A 13 -14.46 -6.46 -20.89
CA PRO A 13 -13.96 -6.12 -22.21
C PRO A 13 -14.24 -4.64 -22.54
N GLY A 14 -13.19 -3.82 -22.62
CA GLY A 14 -13.28 -2.40 -22.96
C GLY A 14 -12.66 -1.47 -21.92
N ASP A 15 -12.52 -1.95 -20.67
CA ASP A 15 -11.92 -1.16 -19.61
C ASP A 15 -10.44 -0.90 -19.87
N ALA A 16 -10.01 0.34 -19.63
CA ALA A 16 -8.59 0.71 -19.65
C ALA A 16 -7.86 0.23 -18.37
N PHE A 17 -8.60 0.08 -17.27
CA PHE A 17 -8.08 -0.19 -15.94
C PHE A 17 -8.95 -1.22 -15.22
N CYS A 18 -8.33 -2.06 -14.40
CA CYS A 18 -9.03 -3.00 -13.54
C CYS A 18 -9.80 -2.25 -12.45
N GLN A 19 -11.10 -2.52 -12.30
CA GLN A 19 -11.94 -1.90 -11.27
C GLN A 19 -11.52 -2.29 -9.83
N GLU A 20 -10.92 -3.47 -9.65
CA GLU A 20 -10.52 -3.96 -8.32
C GLU A 20 -9.19 -3.39 -7.85
N CYS A 21 -8.23 -3.19 -8.76
CA CYS A 21 -6.84 -2.83 -8.38
C CYS A 21 -6.26 -1.61 -9.13
N GLY A 22 -7.00 -1.01 -10.06
CA GLY A 22 -6.56 0.16 -10.83
C GLY A 22 -5.49 -0.11 -11.89
N ALA A 23 -4.97 -1.34 -11.99
CA ALA A 23 -3.94 -1.69 -12.94
C ALA A 23 -4.41 -1.57 -14.40
N ALA A 24 -3.56 -1.05 -15.27
CA ALA A 24 -3.85 -1.00 -16.70
C ALA A 24 -4.03 -2.42 -17.27
N VAL A 25 -5.11 -2.62 -18.05
CA VAL A 25 -5.39 -3.91 -18.70
C VAL A 25 -4.63 -3.97 -20.02
N ASP A 26 -3.84 -5.03 -20.24
CA ASP A 26 -3.05 -5.17 -21.47
C ASP A 26 -3.97 -5.43 -22.68
N ARG A 27 -4.25 -4.34 -23.42
CA ARG A 27 -5.08 -4.38 -24.63
C ARG A 27 -4.42 -5.12 -25.80
N ARG A 28 -3.08 -5.29 -25.82
CA ARG A 28 -2.39 -6.00 -26.92
C ARG A 28 -2.67 -7.49 -26.88
N ALA A 29 -2.69 -8.10 -25.70
CA ALA A 29 -3.02 -9.51 -25.55
C ALA A 29 -4.44 -9.81 -26.08
N HIS A 30 -5.38 -8.89 -25.86
CA HIS A 30 -6.76 -9.06 -26.33
C HIS A 30 -6.91 -8.85 -27.84
N GLN A 31 -6.16 -7.90 -28.44
CA GLN A 31 -6.16 -7.70 -29.90
C GLN A 31 -5.57 -8.90 -30.64
N LEU A 32 -4.51 -9.52 -30.11
CA LEU A 32 -3.91 -10.73 -30.70
C LEU A 32 -4.85 -11.95 -30.61
N ALA A 33 -5.64 -12.07 -29.54
CA ALA A 33 -6.62 -13.14 -29.40
C ALA A 33 -7.82 -12.99 -30.35
N VAL A 34 -8.20 -11.75 -30.71
CA VAL A 34 -9.32 -11.47 -31.63
C VAL A 34 -8.88 -11.54 -33.10
N ALA A 35 -7.61 -11.25 -33.41
CA ALA A 35 -7.10 -11.28 -34.77
C ALA A 35 -7.07 -12.69 -35.41
N GLY A 36 -7.16 -13.75 -34.59
CA GLY A 36 -7.04 -15.13 -35.05
C GLY A 36 -5.65 -15.43 -35.63
N PRO A 37 -5.26 -16.71 -35.75
CA PRO A 37 -4.03 -17.06 -36.46
C PRO A 37 -4.16 -16.63 -37.93
N PRO A 38 -3.10 -16.08 -38.55
CA PRO A 38 -3.13 -15.74 -39.96
C PRO A 38 -3.45 -17.01 -40.76
N ALA A 39 -4.43 -16.91 -41.67
CA ALA A 39 -4.80 -18.01 -42.55
C ALA A 39 -3.54 -18.54 -43.26
N GLN A 40 -3.23 -19.82 -43.06
CA GLN A 40 -2.15 -20.49 -43.78
C GLN A 40 -2.48 -20.46 -45.28
N LEU A 41 -1.68 -19.73 -46.04
CA LEU A 41 -1.70 -19.79 -47.49
C LEU A 41 -1.35 -21.24 -47.92
N PRO A 42 -2.19 -21.91 -48.73
CA PRO A 42 -1.86 -23.22 -49.24
C PRO A 42 -0.72 -23.09 -50.26
N GLY A 43 0.45 -23.65 -49.95
CA GLY A 43 1.54 -23.75 -50.92
C GLY A 43 2.99 -23.70 -50.41
N ALA A 44 3.24 -23.55 -49.10
CA ALA A 44 4.62 -23.56 -48.61
C ALA A 44 5.13 -25.01 -48.40
N PRO A 45 6.21 -25.44 -49.07
CA PRO A 45 6.79 -26.77 -48.85
C PRO A 45 7.41 -26.88 -47.46
N ALA A 46 7.22 -28.05 -46.84
CA ALA A 46 7.71 -28.38 -45.51
C ALA A 46 9.24 -28.28 -45.42
N ALA A 47 9.73 -27.37 -44.58
CA ALA A 47 11.13 -27.32 -44.22
C ALA A 47 11.42 -28.44 -43.20
N THR A 48 12.14 -29.46 -43.63
CA THR A 48 12.74 -30.50 -42.81
C THR A 48 13.79 -29.89 -41.88
N ALA A 49 13.42 -29.66 -40.62
CA ALA A 49 14.38 -29.31 -39.58
C ALA A 49 15.01 -30.59 -39.02
N ALA A 50 16.25 -30.85 -39.42
CA ALA A 50 17.12 -31.83 -38.83
C ALA A 50 17.50 -31.39 -37.40
N ALA A 51 17.32 -32.29 -36.43
CA ALA A 51 17.81 -32.14 -35.07
C ALA A 51 19.35 -32.26 -35.02
N PRO A 52 19.99 -31.60 -34.06
CA PRO A 52 21.17 -32.16 -33.41
C PRO A 52 20.86 -32.49 -31.95
N ALA A 53 21.13 -33.75 -31.62
CA ALA A 53 21.24 -34.24 -30.26
C ALA A 53 22.61 -33.88 -29.66
N ALA A 54 22.65 -33.90 -28.33
CA ALA A 54 23.82 -33.99 -27.44
C ALA A 54 24.65 -32.71 -27.19
N ALA A 55 24.53 -32.17 -25.97
CA ALA A 55 25.62 -31.98 -25.00
C ALA A 55 25.23 -30.97 -23.90
N ALA A 56 24.51 -31.40 -22.86
CA ALA A 56 24.39 -30.63 -21.61
C ALA A 56 23.81 -31.48 -20.47
N SER A 57 24.50 -32.55 -20.07
CA SER A 57 24.13 -33.32 -18.87
C SER A 57 25.34 -34.04 -18.28
N ALA A 58 26.36 -33.26 -17.91
CA ALA A 58 27.49 -33.76 -17.13
C ALA A 58 28.10 -32.63 -16.30
N THR A 59 27.43 -32.20 -15.21
CA THR A 59 28.11 -31.44 -14.13
C THR A 59 27.41 -31.40 -12.77
N TRP A 60 26.24 -32.03 -12.57
CA TRP A 60 25.53 -31.97 -11.27
C TRP A 60 25.80 -33.13 -10.29
N GLN A 61 26.81 -33.98 -10.51
CA GLN A 61 27.12 -35.10 -9.61
C GLN A 61 28.32 -34.89 -8.65
N ALA A 62 28.87 -33.67 -8.54
CA ALA A 62 30.04 -33.42 -7.68
C ALA A 62 29.77 -32.66 -6.36
N LEU A 63 28.51 -32.54 -5.90
CA LEU A 63 28.17 -31.85 -4.63
C LEU A 63 27.55 -32.75 -3.54
N ALA A 64 27.49 -34.08 -3.75
CA ALA A 64 26.87 -35.00 -2.79
C ALA A 64 27.84 -35.59 -1.73
N ALA A 65 29.07 -35.08 -1.59
CA ALA A 65 30.08 -35.65 -0.69
C ALA A 65 30.70 -34.63 0.29
N LEU A 66 29.89 -33.72 0.83
CA LEU A 66 30.30 -32.94 2.00
C LEU A 66 29.77 -33.60 3.28
N PRO A 67 30.63 -33.89 4.28
CA PRO A 67 30.18 -34.40 5.57
C PRO A 67 29.27 -33.36 6.23
N GLY A 68 28.07 -33.79 6.63
CA GLY A 68 27.09 -32.95 7.29
C GLY A 68 27.63 -32.37 8.61
N PRO A 69 27.17 -31.18 9.02
CA PRO A 69 27.58 -30.56 10.27
C PRO A 69 27.16 -31.45 11.45
N THR A 70 28.12 -31.75 12.32
CA THR A 70 27.87 -32.45 13.58
C THR A 70 26.94 -31.60 14.47
N PRO A 71 25.91 -32.21 15.09
CA PRO A 71 25.02 -31.48 15.98
C PRO A 71 25.80 -30.96 17.19
N ARG A 72 25.76 -29.64 17.40
CA ARG A 72 26.26 -29.01 18.63
C ARG A 72 25.44 -29.49 19.83
N PRO A 73 26.07 -29.87 20.95
CA PRO A 73 25.34 -30.19 22.17
C PRO A 73 24.52 -28.98 22.64
N LEU A 74 23.26 -29.22 22.99
CA LEU A 74 22.41 -28.21 23.62
C LEU A 74 23.02 -27.81 24.98
N PRO A 75 23.05 -26.50 25.31
CA PRO A 75 23.45 -26.07 26.64
C PRO A 75 22.44 -26.63 27.67
N GLY A 76 22.98 -27.27 28.70
CA GLY A 76 22.19 -27.80 29.81
C GLY A 76 21.49 -26.68 30.62
N PRO A 77 20.50 -27.05 31.46
CA PRO A 77 19.74 -26.09 32.24
C PRO A 77 20.63 -25.32 33.21
N VAL A 78 20.62 -23.99 33.08
CA VAL A 78 21.28 -23.06 34.00
C VAL A 78 20.44 -23.00 35.28
N ALA A 79 21.06 -23.31 36.42
CA ALA A 79 20.44 -23.20 37.73
C ALA A 79 20.08 -21.72 38.04
N PRO A 80 18.92 -21.44 38.65
CA PRO A 80 18.56 -20.09 39.05
C PRO A 80 19.50 -19.61 40.18
N GLY A 81 20.24 -18.53 39.91
CA GLY A 81 21.03 -17.82 40.91
C GLY A 81 20.15 -17.06 41.92
N PRO A 82 20.66 -16.79 43.12
CA PRO A 82 19.90 -16.14 44.19
C PRO A 82 19.60 -14.67 43.87
N SER A 83 18.34 -14.29 44.07
CA SER A 83 17.86 -12.90 43.98
C SER A 83 18.56 -12.00 45.02
N PRO A 84 19.05 -10.82 44.63
CA PRO A 84 19.52 -9.84 45.60
C PRO A 84 18.34 -9.18 46.33
N ALA A 85 18.41 -9.18 47.65
CA ALA A 85 17.55 -8.40 48.52
C ALA A 85 17.97 -6.92 48.50
N GLY A 86 17.02 -5.99 48.33
CA GLY A 86 17.25 -4.56 48.48
C GLY A 86 16.01 -3.71 48.19
N PRO A 87 15.85 -2.53 48.82
CA PRO A 87 14.66 -2.27 49.65
C PRO A 87 13.79 -1.11 49.16
N GLY A 88 12.57 -1.07 49.71
CA GLY A 88 11.81 0.17 49.94
C GLY A 88 10.96 0.67 48.78
N GLY A 89 9.66 0.43 48.84
CA GLY A 89 8.71 0.94 47.86
C GLY A 89 7.27 0.95 48.35
N VAL A 90 6.91 2.06 48.99
CA VAL A 90 5.62 2.79 48.95
C VAL A 90 4.31 1.97 48.91
N VAL A 91 3.54 2.15 49.98
CA VAL A 91 2.14 1.74 50.16
C VAL A 91 1.26 2.26 49.01
N ALA A 92 0.61 1.34 48.28
CA ALA A 92 -0.47 1.66 47.35
C ALA A 92 -1.83 1.29 47.97
N GLN A 93 -2.75 2.26 48.04
CA GLN A 93 -4.14 2.08 48.45
C GLN A 93 -4.93 1.19 47.46
N PRO A 94 -5.86 0.35 47.93
CA PRO A 94 -6.70 -0.49 47.07
C PRO A 94 -7.93 0.29 46.57
N GLY A 95 -8.07 0.40 45.25
CA GLY A 95 -9.22 0.99 44.58
C GLY A 95 -9.79 0.09 43.48
N ALA A 96 -11.02 -0.38 43.70
CA ALA A 96 -12.03 -0.82 42.73
C ALA A 96 -11.70 -1.96 41.74
N ARG A 97 -12.14 -3.18 42.11
CA ARG A 97 -12.47 -4.25 41.15
C ARG A 97 -13.75 -3.87 40.38
N ARG A 98 -13.66 -3.75 39.04
CA ARG A 98 -14.83 -3.93 38.16
C ARG A 98 -14.66 -5.25 37.41
N THR A 99 -15.47 -6.23 37.79
CA THR A 99 -15.68 -7.47 37.04
C THR A 99 -16.68 -7.18 35.92
N GLY A 100 -16.17 -6.99 34.70
CA GLY A 100 -16.98 -6.94 33.48
C GLY A 100 -16.98 -8.30 32.80
N SER A 101 -18.08 -9.04 32.97
CA SER A 101 -18.41 -10.26 32.24
C SER A 101 -18.56 -9.96 30.74
N TRP A 102 -17.81 -10.67 29.89
CA TRP A 102 -18.05 -10.74 28.44
C TRP A 102 -18.76 -12.05 28.13
N GLY A 103 -20.08 -11.96 27.98
CA GLY A 103 -20.91 -13.03 27.47
C GLY A 103 -20.84 -13.10 25.95
N SER A 104 -20.58 -14.29 25.45
CA SER A 104 -20.64 -14.72 24.05
C SER A 104 -22.08 -14.93 23.57
N GLY A 105 -22.31 -14.74 22.27
CA GLY A 105 -23.52 -15.15 21.53
C GLY A 105 -23.84 -14.17 20.38
N ALA A 106 -23.50 -14.42 19.11
CA ALA A 106 -23.98 -15.45 18.18
C ALA A 106 -25.47 -15.34 17.77
N ARG A 107 -25.79 -14.47 16.78
CA ARG A 107 -26.92 -14.50 15.80
C ARG A 107 -26.56 -13.46 14.70
N ALA A 108 -26.78 -13.58 13.39
CA ALA A 108 -27.56 -14.49 12.58
C ALA A 108 -26.98 -14.50 11.14
N ALA A 109 -26.81 -15.69 10.58
CA ALA A 109 -26.68 -15.92 9.14
C ALA A 109 -28.04 -16.38 8.63
N ALA A 110 -28.72 -15.58 7.79
CA ALA A 110 -29.90 -16.02 7.00
C ALA A 110 -30.42 -14.91 6.06
N VAL A 111 -29.70 -14.53 5.00
CA VAL A 111 -30.32 -13.88 3.81
C VAL A 111 -29.52 -14.21 2.53
N VAL A 112 -29.44 -15.48 2.13
CA VAL A 112 -29.00 -15.86 0.77
C VAL A 112 -29.77 -17.10 0.34
N ALA A 113 -31.06 -16.96 0.03
CA ALA A 113 -31.88 -18.07 -0.49
C ALA A 113 -33.09 -17.64 -1.34
N VAL A 114 -33.11 -16.42 -1.91
CA VAL A 114 -34.28 -15.92 -2.67
C VAL A 114 -33.96 -15.46 -4.10
N LEU A 115 -32.68 -15.35 -4.51
CA LEU A 115 -32.32 -14.84 -5.85
C LEU A 115 -31.92 -15.90 -6.89
N LEU A 116 -32.26 -17.17 -6.69
CA LEU A 116 -31.89 -18.26 -7.60
C LEU A 116 -33.05 -18.88 -8.41
N VAL A 117 -34.26 -18.29 -8.40
CA VAL A 117 -35.45 -18.89 -9.05
C VAL A 117 -36.00 -18.08 -10.25
N LEU A 118 -35.43 -16.93 -10.63
CA LEU A 118 -36.02 -16.06 -11.68
C LEU A 118 -35.14 -15.80 -12.92
N GLY A 119 -34.14 -16.63 -13.19
CA GLY A 119 -33.19 -16.43 -14.30
C GLY A 119 -33.22 -17.49 -15.40
N ALA A 120 -34.40 -17.97 -15.82
CA ALA A 120 -34.49 -18.99 -16.88
C ALA A 120 -35.70 -18.77 -17.81
N ALA A 121 -35.73 -17.66 -18.54
CA ALA A 121 -36.54 -17.52 -19.76
C ALA A 121 -36.05 -16.32 -20.58
N GLY A 122 -35.38 -16.56 -21.71
CA GLY A 122 -34.99 -15.48 -22.62
C GLY A 122 -33.94 -15.82 -23.67
N LEU A 123 -34.02 -16.99 -24.30
CA LEU A 123 -33.28 -17.27 -25.55
C LEU A 123 -34.19 -16.91 -26.73
N GLY A 124 -33.91 -15.76 -27.34
CA GLY A 124 -34.60 -15.24 -28.52
C GLY A 124 -33.61 -14.85 -29.61
N VAL A 125 -33.50 -15.74 -30.60
CA VAL A 125 -32.93 -15.64 -31.95
C VAL A 125 -32.74 -14.21 -32.49
N TYR A 126 -31.54 -13.87 -32.95
CA TYR A 126 -31.35 -12.96 -34.10
C TYR A 126 -30.16 -13.42 -34.95
N ALA A 127 -30.49 -13.84 -36.17
CA ALA A 127 -29.54 -14.16 -37.22
C ALA A 127 -29.68 -13.12 -38.35
N GLY A 128 -28.55 -12.72 -38.93
CA GLY A 128 -28.45 -12.18 -40.28
C GLY A 128 -28.30 -10.67 -40.40
N ALA A 129 -27.14 -10.21 -40.87
CA ALA A 129 -26.99 -9.63 -42.22
C ALA A 129 -25.55 -9.16 -42.45
N THR A 130 -24.97 -9.66 -43.55
CA THR A 130 -23.73 -9.24 -44.19
C THR A 130 -23.87 -7.89 -44.88
N GLY A 131 -22.81 -7.07 -44.85
CA GLY A 131 -22.70 -5.91 -45.75
C GLY A 131 -21.45 -5.08 -45.47
N GLY A 132 -20.42 -5.25 -46.30
CA GLY A 132 -19.22 -4.41 -46.26
C GLY A 132 -19.37 -3.12 -47.08
N ARG A 133 -18.60 -2.08 -46.72
CA ARG A 133 -17.63 -1.37 -47.58
C ARG A 133 -17.19 -0.03 -46.95
N THR A 134 -15.94 0.30 -47.29
CA THR A 134 -15.30 1.62 -47.46
C THR A 134 -14.94 2.49 -46.25
N GLN A 135 -13.61 2.62 -46.11
CA GLN A 135 -12.82 3.84 -45.90
C GLN A 135 -13.58 5.17 -45.77
N GLY A 136 -13.22 5.92 -44.74
CA GLY A 136 -13.48 7.34 -44.61
C GLY A 136 -12.75 7.90 -43.40
N SER A 137 -11.57 8.48 -43.62
CA SER A 137 -10.92 9.37 -42.67
C SER A 137 -11.84 10.56 -42.40
N ALA A 138 -12.17 10.84 -41.14
CA ALA A 138 -12.80 12.08 -40.73
C ALA A 138 -12.38 12.48 -39.32
N LEU A 139 -11.67 13.60 -39.25
CA LEU A 139 -11.60 14.48 -38.09
C LEU A 139 -13.03 14.95 -37.76
N SER A 140 -13.45 14.82 -36.50
CA SER A 140 -14.56 15.59 -35.91
C SER A 140 -14.49 15.45 -34.40
N SER A 141 -14.15 16.54 -33.71
CA SER A 141 -15.13 17.46 -33.12
C SER A 141 -15.93 16.78 -32.02
N MET A 142 -15.53 17.03 -30.78
CA MET A 142 -16.33 16.77 -29.61
C MET A 142 -17.60 17.63 -29.66
N PRO A 143 -18.80 17.05 -29.59
CA PRO A 143 -19.99 17.79 -29.20
C PRO A 143 -19.98 17.95 -27.69
N GLY A 144 -20.09 19.20 -27.23
CA GLY A 144 -20.30 19.52 -25.82
C GLY A 144 -21.56 18.84 -25.29
N ALA A 145 -21.38 18.02 -24.26
CA ALA A 145 -22.48 17.53 -23.45
C ALA A 145 -22.91 18.64 -22.49
N VAL A 146 -24.01 19.29 -22.85
CA VAL A 146 -24.82 20.16 -21.98
C VAL A 146 -25.31 19.31 -20.80
N VAL A 147 -24.84 19.64 -19.59
CA VAL A 147 -25.38 19.08 -18.35
C VAL A 147 -26.69 19.81 -18.02
N PRO A 148 -27.84 19.13 -17.88
CA PRO A 148 -29.03 19.77 -17.35
C PRO A 148 -28.86 20.00 -15.84
N SER A 149 -28.75 21.28 -15.47
CA SER A 149 -28.94 21.78 -14.10
C SER A 149 -30.33 21.39 -13.58
N ALA A 150 -30.39 20.37 -12.72
CA ALA A 150 -31.54 20.11 -11.89
C ALA A 150 -31.41 20.88 -10.57
N SER A 151 -31.87 22.13 -10.58
CA SER A 151 -32.13 22.91 -9.38
C SER A 151 -33.21 22.23 -8.53
N ARG A 152 -32.82 21.48 -7.49
CA ARG A 152 -33.74 21.15 -6.39
C ARG A 152 -33.67 22.23 -5.32
N ARG A 153 -34.58 23.18 -5.50
CA ARG A 153 -35.10 24.11 -4.49
C ARG A 153 -35.64 23.30 -3.31
N ALA A 154 -34.87 23.21 -2.22
CA ALA A 154 -35.40 22.79 -0.92
C ALA A 154 -35.82 24.06 -0.17
N THR A 155 -37.13 24.19 -0.02
CA THR A 155 -37.80 25.22 0.78
C THR A 155 -37.48 25.06 2.25
N ASN A 156 -36.99 26.16 2.83
CA ASN A 156 -36.76 26.37 4.25
C ASN A 156 -38.08 26.67 4.98
N PRO A 157 -38.51 25.89 5.99
CA PRO A 157 -39.53 26.36 6.92
C PRO A 157 -38.87 26.97 8.17
N SER A 158 -38.97 28.29 8.24
CA SER A 158 -38.80 29.09 9.45
C SER A 158 -40.01 28.94 10.36
N SER A 159 -39.78 28.48 11.59
CA SER A 159 -40.60 28.69 12.80
C SER A 159 -39.88 27.93 13.92
N GLY A 160 -39.37 28.46 15.03
CA GLY A 160 -39.63 29.68 15.75
C GLY A 160 -39.55 29.28 17.23
N ARG A 161 -38.59 29.78 18.00
CA ARG A 161 -38.71 29.79 19.47
C ARG A 161 -37.81 30.87 20.09
N PRO A 162 -38.41 31.84 20.81
CA PRO A 162 -37.69 32.78 21.65
C PRO A 162 -37.39 32.13 23.01
N GLY A 163 -36.16 32.30 23.48
CA GLY A 163 -35.70 31.75 24.76
C GLY A 163 -34.50 32.53 25.25
N SER A 164 -34.79 33.72 25.78
CA SER A 164 -33.85 34.60 26.48
C SER A 164 -33.14 33.85 27.61
N VAL A 165 -31.81 33.85 27.59
CA VAL A 165 -30.98 33.49 28.76
C VAL A 165 -30.30 34.75 29.30
N PRO A 166 -30.25 34.91 30.63
CA PRO A 166 -29.84 36.15 31.28
C PRO A 166 -28.32 36.38 31.16
N SER A 167 -27.97 37.62 30.81
CA SER A 167 -26.60 38.14 30.89
C SER A 167 -26.14 38.16 32.36
N THR A 168 -25.22 37.26 32.72
CA THR A 168 -24.44 37.40 33.95
C THR A 168 -23.29 38.37 33.69
N THR A 169 -23.52 39.61 34.12
CA THR A 169 -22.50 40.66 34.25
C THR A 169 -21.43 40.20 35.23
N PHE A 170 -20.23 39.91 34.75
CA PHE A 170 -19.05 39.77 35.59
C PHE A 170 -18.47 41.16 35.87
N PRO A 171 -18.16 41.52 37.12
CA PRO A 171 -17.44 42.76 37.42
C PRO A 171 -16.01 42.67 36.87
N SER A 172 -15.67 43.55 35.94
CA SER A 172 -14.29 43.81 35.53
C SER A 172 -13.52 44.45 36.68
N THR A 173 -12.77 43.63 37.41
CA THR A 173 -11.68 44.11 38.26
C THR A 173 -10.51 44.41 37.34
N THR A 174 -10.40 45.66 36.90
CA THR A 174 -9.22 46.18 36.19
C THR A 174 -8.07 46.26 37.19
N GLU A 175 -7.28 45.20 37.27
CA GLU A 175 -5.99 45.20 37.94
C GLU A 175 -4.98 45.93 37.03
N PRO A 176 -4.16 46.86 37.58
CA PRO A 176 -3.16 47.57 36.79
C PRO A 176 -2.14 46.59 36.19
N PRO A 177 -1.66 46.81 34.95
CA PRO A 177 -0.68 45.95 34.33
C PRO A 177 0.64 45.98 35.12
N SER A 178 0.90 44.92 35.86
CA SER A 178 2.20 44.67 36.48
C SER A 178 3.23 44.56 35.36
N THR A 179 4.01 45.62 35.19
CA THR A 179 5.02 45.77 34.14
C THR A 179 6.25 44.97 34.55
N THR A 180 6.14 43.64 34.52
CA THR A 180 7.29 42.76 34.68
C THR A 180 8.00 42.69 33.33
N VAL A 181 9.08 43.46 33.19
CA VAL A 181 10.00 43.37 32.06
C VAL A 181 10.47 41.91 31.96
N PRO A 182 10.20 41.18 30.87
CA PRO A 182 10.70 39.83 30.71
C PRO A 182 12.23 39.88 30.72
N PRO A 183 12.91 38.98 31.45
CA PRO A 183 14.35 38.93 31.45
C PRO A 183 14.87 38.75 30.01
N PRO A 184 16.04 39.32 29.68
CA PRO A 184 16.63 39.17 28.37
C PRO A 184 16.69 37.68 28.00
N SER A 185 16.01 37.33 26.92
CA SER A 185 15.98 35.97 26.39
C SER A 185 17.39 35.62 25.92
N VAL A 186 18.14 34.89 26.75
CA VAL A 186 19.41 34.31 26.36
C VAL A 186 19.11 33.33 25.22
N PRO A 187 19.72 33.49 24.03
CA PRO A 187 19.51 32.54 22.95
C PRO A 187 19.88 31.15 23.47
N PRO A 188 19.01 30.14 23.31
CA PRO A 188 19.31 28.79 23.77
C PRO A 188 20.65 28.36 23.17
N ALA A 189 21.58 27.99 24.03
CA ALA A 189 22.90 27.51 23.63
C ALA A 189 22.69 26.39 22.61
N THR A 190 23.22 26.57 21.39
CA THR A 190 23.11 25.60 20.30
C THR A 190 23.57 24.24 20.82
N ALA A 191 22.64 23.28 20.90
CA ALA A 191 22.97 21.93 21.31
C ALA A 191 24.09 21.40 20.39
N PRO A 192 25.13 20.75 20.95
CA PRO A 192 26.17 20.13 20.15
C PRO A 192 25.54 19.26 19.06
N ALA A 193 25.95 19.45 17.81
CA ALA A 193 25.46 18.67 16.70
C ALA A 193 25.67 17.17 17.01
N ALA A 194 24.61 16.38 16.91
CA ALA A 194 24.71 14.94 17.08
C ALA A 194 25.76 14.40 16.09
N PRO A 195 26.61 13.45 16.51
CA PRO A 195 27.59 12.85 15.62
C PRO A 195 26.88 12.27 14.39
N ALA A 196 27.40 12.57 13.20
CA ALA A 196 26.86 12.06 11.95
C ALA A 196 26.88 10.51 12.00
N ALA A 197 25.72 9.90 11.76
CA ALA A 197 25.62 8.45 11.70
C ALA A 197 26.52 7.91 10.57
N SER A 198 27.26 6.85 10.85
CA SER A 198 28.10 6.19 9.86
C SER A 198 27.24 5.57 8.76
N ALA A 199 27.62 5.77 7.50
CA ALA A 199 26.94 5.17 6.37
C ALA A 199 26.98 3.63 6.45
N LEU A 200 25.88 2.98 6.10
CA LEU A 200 25.78 1.53 6.02
C LEU A 200 26.47 1.05 4.73
N PRO A 201 27.55 0.25 4.81
CA PRO A 201 28.25 -0.22 3.63
C PRO A 201 27.33 -0.99 2.67
N GLY A 202 27.43 -0.71 1.37
CA GLY A 202 26.66 -1.40 0.33
C GLY A 202 25.24 -0.86 0.10
N LEU A 203 24.79 0.13 0.88
CA LEU A 203 23.44 0.71 0.74
C LEU A 203 23.33 1.76 -0.39
N GLY A 204 24.43 2.19 -0.98
CA GLY A 204 24.48 3.37 -1.85
C GLY A 204 23.48 3.41 -3.02
N SER A 205 23.10 2.26 -3.59
CA SER A 205 22.09 2.20 -4.66
C SER A 205 20.64 2.22 -4.16
N LEU A 206 20.42 2.02 -2.87
CA LEU A 206 19.11 2.00 -2.21
C LEU A 206 18.84 3.30 -1.43
N ALA A 207 19.88 4.05 -1.08
CA ALA A 207 19.74 5.34 -0.41
C ALA A 207 19.13 6.40 -1.35
N GLY A 208 18.20 7.19 -0.82
CA GLY A 208 17.49 8.24 -1.54
C GLY A 208 15.97 8.11 -1.44
N ASP A 209 15.30 8.89 -2.29
CA ASP A 209 13.85 8.92 -2.42
C ASP A 209 13.37 7.96 -3.50
N TRP A 210 12.28 7.25 -3.19
CA TRP A 210 11.61 6.30 -4.06
C TRP A 210 10.12 6.59 -4.05
N THR A 211 9.50 6.62 -5.23
CA THR A 211 8.08 6.96 -5.37
C THR A 211 7.33 5.81 -6.03
N GLY A 212 6.14 5.49 -5.55
CA GLY A 212 5.32 4.45 -6.13
C GLY A 212 3.85 4.82 -6.11
N HIS A 213 3.02 3.95 -6.65
CA HIS A 213 1.58 4.13 -6.63
C HIS A 213 1.09 4.28 -5.19
N GLY A 214 0.60 5.47 -4.88
CA GLY A 214 0.04 5.79 -3.57
C GLY A 214 1.06 5.81 -2.44
N GLY A 215 2.30 6.25 -2.67
CA GLY A 215 3.23 6.51 -1.58
C GLY A 215 4.68 6.75 -2.00
N GLY A 216 5.54 6.88 -1.00
CA GLY A 216 6.96 7.04 -1.18
C GLY A 216 7.76 6.47 -0.01
N VAL A 217 9.02 6.13 -0.29
CA VAL A 217 9.98 5.64 0.67
C VAL A 217 11.24 6.49 0.59
N HIS A 218 11.73 6.95 1.73
CA HIS A 218 13.04 7.59 1.87
C HIS A 218 13.97 6.65 2.63
N ILE A 219 15.19 6.46 2.14
CA ILE A 219 16.24 5.67 2.79
C ILE A 219 17.49 6.54 2.95
N SER A 220 17.86 6.82 4.19
CA SER A 220 19.11 7.50 4.54
C SER A 220 20.31 6.60 4.31
N ALA A 221 21.50 7.22 4.14
CA ALA A 221 22.75 6.49 3.91
C ALA A 221 23.17 5.58 5.08
N ASP A 222 22.67 5.81 6.29
CA ASP A 222 22.90 5.01 7.49
C ASP A 222 21.90 3.82 7.63
N GLY A 223 20.97 3.67 6.69
CA GLY A 223 19.95 2.61 6.70
C GLY A 223 18.66 2.97 7.42
N GLN A 224 18.52 4.16 8.00
CA GLN A 224 17.22 4.61 8.50
C GLN A 224 16.29 4.91 7.34
N GLY A 225 15.02 4.52 7.44
CA GLY A 225 14.06 4.79 6.39
C GLY A 225 12.68 5.13 6.91
N GLN A 226 11.96 5.86 6.06
CA GLN A 226 10.59 6.31 6.31
C GLN A 226 9.74 5.96 5.10
N ALA A 227 8.51 5.51 5.34
CA ALA A 227 7.53 5.28 4.31
C ALA A 227 6.29 6.14 4.57
N THR A 228 5.76 6.70 3.50
CA THR A 228 4.44 7.33 3.42
C THR A 228 3.62 6.57 2.39
N PHE A 229 2.36 6.28 2.70
CA PHE A 229 1.52 5.49 1.80
C PHE A 229 0.03 5.74 2.02
N ARG A 230 -0.74 5.49 0.98
CA ARG A 230 -2.19 5.50 0.98
C ARG A 230 -2.73 4.41 1.90
N ALA A 231 -3.62 4.81 2.81
CA ALA A 231 -4.43 3.89 3.61
C ALA A 231 -5.64 3.33 2.83
N TYR A 232 -5.95 3.92 1.67
CA TYR A 232 -7.10 3.63 0.81
C TYR A 232 -8.44 3.69 1.53
N ARG A 233 -8.51 4.55 2.56
CA ARG A 233 -9.72 4.84 3.33
C ARG A 233 -9.74 6.34 3.57
N PHE A 234 -10.76 7.06 3.12
CA PHE A 234 -10.80 8.49 3.33
C PHE A 234 -11.24 8.84 4.75
N CYS A 235 -10.57 9.82 5.37
CA CYS A 235 -10.89 10.29 6.71
C CYS A 235 -12.30 10.91 6.81
N ALA A 236 -12.85 11.39 5.70
CA ALA A 236 -14.23 11.90 5.65
C ALA A 236 -15.27 10.79 5.85
N ASP A 237 -14.97 9.56 5.39
CA ASP A 237 -15.86 8.41 5.50
C ASP A 237 -15.58 7.60 6.78
N ASN A 238 -14.29 7.44 7.10
CA ASN A 238 -13.84 6.77 8.32
C ASN A 238 -12.67 7.55 8.94
N PRO A 239 -12.93 8.33 10.00
CA PRO A 239 -11.91 9.19 10.60
C PRO A 239 -10.88 8.44 11.45
N THR A 240 -10.98 7.10 11.57
CA THR A 240 -10.05 6.31 12.38
C THR A 240 -8.74 6.10 11.60
N PRO A 241 -7.58 6.59 12.09
CA PRO A 241 -6.31 6.38 11.42
C PRO A 241 -5.92 4.89 11.37
N PRO A 242 -5.19 4.46 10.32
CA PRO A 242 -4.71 5.25 9.19
C PRO A 242 -5.84 5.50 8.17
N CYS A 243 -6.01 6.77 7.79
CA CYS A 243 -6.97 7.22 6.78
C CYS A 243 -6.35 8.37 5.97
N ASP A 244 -6.67 8.44 4.69
CA ASP A 244 -6.21 9.47 3.78
C ASP A 244 -7.09 10.72 3.90
N ALA A 245 -6.46 11.89 3.96
CA ALA A 245 -7.19 13.15 3.89
C ALA A 245 -7.22 13.67 2.45
N VAL A 246 -8.24 14.47 2.11
CA VAL A 246 -8.30 15.18 0.84
C VAL A 246 -8.20 16.67 1.13
N ASN A 247 -7.19 17.33 0.56
CA ASN A 247 -7.02 18.78 0.66
C ASN A 247 -7.05 19.38 -0.75
N GLY A 248 -8.19 19.95 -1.14
CA GLY A 248 -8.44 20.37 -2.51
C GLY A 248 -8.42 19.18 -3.48
N ASN A 249 -7.50 19.19 -4.43
CA ASN A 249 -7.29 18.11 -5.41
C ASN A 249 -6.15 17.16 -5.02
N THR A 250 -5.56 17.34 -3.84
CA THR A 250 -4.43 16.54 -3.37
C THR A 250 -4.91 15.55 -2.32
N ILE A 251 -4.50 14.31 -2.46
CA ILE A 251 -4.70 13.29 -1.42
C ILE A 251 -3.46 13.30 -0.53
N VAL A 252 -3.70 13.44 0.77
CA VAL A 252 -2.66 13.38 1.80
C VAL A 252 -2.70 11.97 2.37
N ASP A 253 -1.62 11.24 2.11
CA ASP A 253 -1.40 9.87 2.56
C ASP A 253 -1.52 9.78 4.09
N GLY A 254 -2.37 8.85 4.56
CA GLY A 254 -2.57 8.62 5.99
C GLY A 254 -1.61 7.61 6.62
N GLY A 255 -1.00 6.75 5.80
CA GLY A 255 -0.11 5.69 6.22
C GLY A 255 1.31 6.19 6.42
N HIS A 256 1.90 5.82 7.55
CA HIS A 256 3.29 6.14 7.90
C HIS A 256 3.97 4.93 8.52
N ALA A 257 5.23 4.72 8.17
CA ALA A 257 6.09 3.75 8.83
C ALA A 257 7.53 4.24 8.92
N GLN A 258 8.24 3.73 9.92
CA GLN A 258 9.69 3.84 10.04
C GLN A 258 10.29 2.45 10.03
N PHE A 259 11.49 2.36 9.50
CA PHE A 259 12.24 1.11 9.46
C PHE A 259 13.75 1.36 9.51
N SER A 260 14.50 0.32 9.82
CA SER A 260 15.96 0.35 9.76
C SER A 260 16.48 -0.83 8.96
N LEU A 261 17.35 -0.55 7.99
CA LEU A 261 18.10 -1.53 7.24
C LEU A 261 19.40 -1.83 8.00
N THR A 262 19.73 -3.10 8.15
CA THR A 262 20.85 -3.56 8.99
C THR A 262 21.93 -4.30 8.21
N ALA A 263 21.60 -4.76 7.01
CA ALA A 263 22.55 -5.39 6.12
C ALA A 263 22.21 -5.06 4.67
N ALA A 264 23.21 -4.65 3.90
CA ALA A 264 23.19 -4.78 2.46
C ALA A 264 23.77 -6.18 2.13
N GLY A 265 22.98 -7.02 1.48
CA GLY A 265 23.39 -8.34 1.02
C GLY A 265 24.20 -8.26 -0.27
N ALA A 266 23.83 -9.06 -1.27
CA ALA A 266 24.32 -8.85 -2.64
C ALA A 266 24.01 -7.42 -3.11
N PRO A 267 24.80 -6.83 -4.03
CA PRO A 267 24.57 -5.48 -4.54
C PRO A 267 23.10 -5.24 -4.89
N GLY A 268 22.53 -4.16 -4.35
CA GLY A 268 21.13 -3.82 -4.55
C GLY A 268 20.13 -4.55 -3.64
N ASN A 269 20.55 -5.44 -2.74
CA ASN A 269 19.66 -6.05 -1.75
C ASN A 269 19.96 -5.56 -0.35
N ALA A 270 18.93 -5.26 0.42
CA ALA A 270 19.06 -4.99 1.85
C ALA A 270 17.98 -5.70 2.66
N THR A 271 18.32 -6.02 3.91
CA THR A 271 17.38 -6.52 4.90
C THR A 271 17.33 -5.57 6.08
N GLY A 272 16.17 -5.48 6.70
CA GLY A 272 15.95 -4.61 7.84
C GLY A 272 14.77 -5.03 8.68
N ARG A 273 14.28 -4.10 9.48
CA ARG A 273 13.09 -4.31 10.31
C ARG A 273 12.24 -3.05 10.34
N VAL A 274 10.93 -3.23 10.25
CA VAL A 274 9.98 -2.15 10.51
C VAL A 274 10.01 -1.82 12.01
N THR A 275 10.33 -0.57 12.35
CA THR A 275 10.46 -0.13 13.75
C THR A 275 9.15 0.40 14.28
N SER A 276 8.37 1.12 13.45
CA SER A 276 7.03 1.60 13.79
C SER A 276 6.16 1.72 12.54
N SER A 277 4.85 1.58 12.71
CA SER A 277 3.85 1.91 11.69
C SER A 277 2.49 2.15 12.32
N ASN A 278 1.69 3.00 11.69
CA ASN A 278 0.27 3.16 12.00
C ASN A 278 -0.63 2.21 11.16
N ASP A 279 -0.09 1.47 10.20
CA ASP A 279 -0.79 0.42 9.44
C ASP A 279 0.00 -0.90 9.45
N PRO A 280 -0.25 -1.78 10.43
CA PRO A 280 0.44 -3.06 10.52
C PRO A 280 0.17 -4.02 9.36
N GLN A 281 -0.87 -3.80 8.55
CA GLN A 281 -1.13 -4.63 7.37
C GLN A 281 -0.15 -4.29 6.24
N ALA A 282 0.15 -3.00 6.04
CA ALA A 282 1.11 -2.53 5.05
C ALA A 282 2.56 -2.66 5.52
N PHE A 283 2.85 -2.23 6.75
CA PHE A 283 4.18 -2.26 7.35
C PHE A 283 4.08 -2.84 8.76
N GLN A 284 4.33 -4.13 8.92
CA GLN A 284 4.15 -4.78 10.21
C GLN A 284 5.33 -4.47 11.15
N PRO A 285 5.15 -3.77 12.29
CA PRO A 285 6.23 -3.52 13.24
C PRO A 285 6.88 -4.83 13.70
N GLY A 286 8.22 -4.86 13.69
CA GLY A 286 9.00 -6.05 14.00
C GLY A 286 9.09 -7.08 12.87
N PHE A 287 8.48 -6.86 11.71
CA PHE A 287 8.69 -7.74 10.56
C PHE A 287 10.08 -7.53 9.96
N VAL A 288 10.73 -8.61 9.54
CA VAL A 288 12.01 -8.55 8.81
C VAL A 288 11.70 -8.16 7.37
N MET A 289 11.96 -6.91 7.04
CA MET A 289 11.69 -6.40 5.70
C MET A 289 12.85 -6.72 4.76
N THR A 290 12.51 -6.90 3.49
CA THR A 290 13.50 -7.03 2.41
C THR A 290 13.30 -5.92 1.38
N VAL A 291 14.41 -5.43 0.87
CA VAL A 291 14.48 -4.38 -0.15
C VAL A 291 15.38 -4.89 -1.26
N THR A 292 14.90 -4.87 -2.50
CA THR A 292 15.65 -5.35 -3.67
C THR A 292 15.58 -4.35 -4.79
N PHE A 293 16.74 -3.89 -5.25
CA PHE A 293 16.90 -3.12 -6.46
C PHE A 293 16.79 -4.03 -7.68
N ALA A 294 15.92 -3.65 -8.61
CA ALA A 294 15.63 -4.31 -9.86
C ALA A 294 16.04 -3.40 -11.04
N PRO A 295 16.26 -3.98 -12.24
CA PRO A 295 16.54 -3.19 -13.44
C PRO A 295 15.47 -2.13 -13.70
N GLY A 296 15.89 -0.99 -14.27
CA GLY A 296 14.99 0.13 -14.57
C GLY A 296 14.79 1.12 -13.42
N ASP A 297 15.71 1.16 -12.46
CA ASP A 297 15.64 2.04 -11.28
C ASP A 297 14.41 1.77 -10.41
N VAL A 298 14.10 0.48 -10.22
CA VAL A 298 12.96 0.01 -9.46
C VAL A 298 13.43 -0.65 -8.16
N MET A 299 12.78 -0.35 -7.05
CA MET A 299 12.98 -0.96 -5.75
C MET A 299 11.74 -1.75 -5.36
N LEU A 300 11.92 -3.03 -5.05
CA LEU A 300 10.88 -3.92 -4.53
C LEU A 300 11.00 -4.02 -3.01
N VAL A 301 9.91 -3.76 -2.30
CA VAL A 301 9.86 -3.78 -0.83
C VAL A 301 8.87 -4.85 -0.37
N SER A 302 9.32 -5.69 0.58
CA SER A 302 8.46 -6.62 1.33
C SER A 302 8.48 -6.21 2.79
N SER A 303 7.38 -5.63 3.29
CA SER A 303 7.30 -4.98 4.61
C SER A 303 6.33 -5.63 5.59
N SER A 304 5.59 -6.65 5.16
CA SER A 304 4.61 -7.40 5.95
C SER A 304 4.47 -8.81 5.35
N PRO A 305 4.07 -9.82 6.13
CA PRO A 305 3.82 -11.18 5.63
C PRO A 305 2.51 -11.25 4.82
N THR A 306 1.58 -10.31 5.02
CA THR A 306 0.30 -10.27 4.31
C THR A 306 0.29 -9.27 3.16
N ALA A 307 1.22 -8.31 3.17
CA ALA A 307 1.35 -7.35 2.08
C ALA A 307 2.01 -8.01 0.86
N GLN A 308 1.48 -7.66 -0.32
CA GLN A 308 2.16 -7.87 -1.59
C GLN A 308 3.48 -7.09 -1.60
N ARG A 309 4.46 -7.55 -2.39
CA ARG A 309 5.66 -6.74 -2.63
C ARG A 309 5.27 -5.48 -3.38
N VAL A 310 5.68 -4.33 -2.87
CA VAL A 310 5.40 -3.02 -3.47
C VAL A 310 6.60 -2.58 -4.28
N ALA A 311 6.35 -2.07 -5.48
CA ALA A 311 7.37 -1.47 -6.33
C ALA A 311 7.39 0.05 -6.14
N TYR A 312 8.58 0.58 -5.91
CA TYR A 312 8.88 2.01 -5.90
C TYR A 312 9.92 2.31 -6.97
N CYS A 313 9.86 3.49 -7.55
CA CYS A 313 10.67 3.93 -8.66
C CYS A 313 11.58 5.07 -8.20
N GLY A 314 12.84 5.00 -8.62
CA GLY A 314 13.82 6.06 -8.42
C GLY A 314 13.76 7.13 -9.52
N PRO A 315 14.61 8.15 -9.43
CA PRO A 315 14.60 9.31 -10.34
C PRO A 315 14.98 8.98 -11.78
N ARG A 316 15.54 7.80 -12.07
CA ARG A 316 15.90 7.35 -13.42
C ARG A 316 14.93 6.32 -13.99
N ALA A 317 13.83 6.03 -13.29
CA ALA A 317 12.81 5.12 -13.78
C ALA A 317 12.08 5.71 -15.00
N ALA A 318 11.59 4.83 -15.88
CA ALA A 318 10.78 5.26 -17.01
C ALA A 318 9.44 5.85 -16.53
N ALA A 319 8.92 6.85 -17.24
CA ALA A 319 7.61 7.44 -16.91
C ALA A 319 6.50 6.36 -16.95
N GLY A 320 5.60 6.39 -15.96
CA GLY A 320 4.54 5.40 -15.79
C GLY A 320 4.99 4.08 -15.15
N ALA A 321 6.27 3.92 -14.84
CA ALA A 321 6.74 2.79 -14.03
C ALA A 321 6.27 2.96 -12.56
N CYS A 322 6.08 1.82 -11.87
CA CYS A 322 5.59 1.78 -10.48
C CYS A 322 4.24 2.50 -10.22
N GLY A 323 3.49 2.83 -11.28
CA GLY A 323 2.24 3.59 -11.18
C GLY A 323 2.39 5.02 -10.68
N ALA A 324 3.57 5.62 -10.90
CA ALA A 324 3.89 7.03 -10.65
C ALA A 324 3.93 7.85 -11.95
#